data_AF-K5XQH1-F1
#
_entry.id   AF-K5XQH1-F1
#
_cell.length_a   1.000
_cell.length_b   1.000
_cell.length_c   1.000
_cell.angle_alpha   90.00
_cell.angle_beta   90.00
_cell.angle_gamma   90.00
#
_symmetry.space_group_name_H-M   'P 1'
#
loop_
_entity.id
_entity.type
_entity.pdbx_description
1 polymer ?
#
loop_
_entity_poly.entity_id
_entity_poly.type
_entity_poly.pdbx_seq_one_letter_code
_entity_poly.pdbx_strand_id
1 'polypeptide(L)'
;MRDLRRLLSLLGAGWGWALAGVLLSAGVILANVALLALSGWFIAAMALAGHGGPMIEYFTPAAAIRGLAVLRSVGRYGERLVTHDATFRQLSALRVWFYERLEPLAPARLQGQRNGDLLSRMRADIDSLETFYLRVLVPSLAALLCVPLLVVFLARFSFAAA
;
A
#
# COMPACT_ATOMS: atom_id res chain seq x y z
N MET A 1 17.45 18.14 -3.02
CA MET A 1 17.42 17.25 -1.83
C MET A 1 16.89 17.94 -0.56
N ARG A 2 17.14 19.25 -0.34
CA ARG A 2 16.61 19.98 0.84
C ARG A 2 15.08 20.16 0.80
N ASP A 3 14.49 20.26 -0.39
CA ASP A 3 13.05 20.44 -0.56
C ASP A 3 12.27 19.17 -0.18
N LEU A 4 12.76 18.00 -0.60
CA LEU A 4 12.23 16.68 -0.20
C LEU A 4 12.22 16.49 1.32
N ARG A 5 13.28 16.92 2.03
CA ARG A 5 13.36 16.84 3.49
C ARG A 5 12.36 17.77 4.19
N ARG A 6 12.14 18.98 3.65
CA ARG A 6 11.13 19.91 4.17
C ARG A 6 9.71 19.40 3.94
N LEU A 7 9.44 18.82 2.78
CA LEU A 7 8.17 18.20 2.43
C LEU A 7 7.88 16.98 3.33
N LEU A 8 8.88 16.14 3.59
CA LEU A 8 8.78 15.02 4.53
C LEU A 8 8.55 15.47 5.99
N SER A 9 9.12 16.61 6.41
CA SER A 9 8.90 17.13 7.77
C SER A 9 7.50 17.68 8.01
N LEU A 10 6.81 18.16 6.95
CA LEU A 10 5.40 18.60 7.02
C LEU A 10 4.42 17.42 7.08
N LEU A 11 4.84 16.25 6.60
CA LEU A 11 4.10 14.98 6.65
C LEU A 11 4.29 14.21 7.97
N GLY A 12 5.06 14.75 8.93
CA GLY A 12 5.43 14.09 10.19
C GLY A 12 4.24 13.62 11.05
N ALA A 13 3.05 14.19 10.87
CA ALA A 13 1.84 13.81 11.59
C ALA A 13 1.17 12.50 11.09
N GLY A 14 1.62 11.93 9.96
CA GLY A 14 0.97 10.77 9.31
C GLY A 14 1.73 9.43 9.40
N TRP A 15 2.89 9.39 10.06
CA TRP A 15 3.78 8.21 10.01
C TRP A 15 3.14 6.92 10.55
N GLY A 16 2.26 7.00 11.56
CA GLY A 16 1.55 5.84 12.08
C GLY A 16 0.60 5.20 11.05
N TRP A 17 -0.12 6.03 10.28
CA TRP A 17 -1.02 5.58 9.22
C TRP A 17 -0.24 5.00 8.04
N ALA A 18 0.90 5.59 7.71
CA ALA A 18 1.78 5.06 6.68
C ALA A 18 2.38 3.71 7.06
N LEU A 19 2.84 3.55 8.30
CA LEU A 19 3.35 2.27 8.80
C LEU A 19 2.24 1.20 8.79
N ALA A 20 1.03 1.56 9.22
CA ALA A 20 -0.13 0.67 9.15
C ALA A 20 -0.45 0.27 7.70
N GLY A 21 -0.38 1.21 6.75
CA GLY A 21 -0.54 0.95 5.32
C GLY A 21 0.51 -0.02 4.77
N VAL A 22 1.78 0.17 5.14
CA VAL A 22 2.89 -0.73 4.75
C VAL A 22 2.69 -2.13 5.33
N LEU A 23 2.33 -2.26 6.60
CA LEU A 23 2.09 -3.56 7.24
C LEU A 23 0.90 -4.30 6.63
N LEU A 24 -0.20 -3.60 6.35
CA LEU A 24 -1.36 -4.16 5.66
C LEU A 24 -0.99 -4.62 4.25
N SER A 25 -0.26 -3.78 3.50
CA SER A 25 0.22 -4.11 2.16
C SER A 25 1.13 -5.35 2.16
N ALA A 26 2.06 -5.43 3.12
CA ALA A 26 2.92 -6.59 3.29
C ALA A 26 2.11 -7.87 3.61
N GLY A 27 1.12 -7.77 4.49
CA GLY A 27 0.22 -8.88 4.81
C GLY A 27 -0.57 -9.37 3.59
N VAL A 28 -1.06 -8.45 2.75
CA VAL A 28 -1.75 -8.78 1.49
C VAL A 28 -0.83 -9.48 0.51
N ILE A 29 0.40 -8.99 0.34
CA ILE A 29 1.42 -9.60 -0.54
C ILE A 29 1.72 -11.03 -0.07
N LEU A 30 1.97 -11.22 1.23
CA LEU A 30 2.26 -12.54 1.80
C LEU A 30 1.07 -13.49 1.68
N ALA A 31 -0.15 -13.03 1.93
CA ALA A 31 -1.36 -13.84 1.73
C ALA A 31 -1.52 -14.26 0.27
N ASN A 32 -1.20 -13.38 -0.68
CA ASN A 32 -1.28 -13.70 -2.11
C ASN A 32 -0.23 -14.75 -2.53
N VAL A 33 1.01 -14.63 -2.02
CA VAL A 33 2.07 -15.64 -2.26
C VAL A 33 1.70 -16.98 -1.63
N ALA A 34 1.23 -16.98 -0.38
CA ALA A 34 0.81 -18.20 0.31
C ALA A 34 -0.35 -18.89 -0.41
N LEU A 35 -1.33 -18.11 -0.92
CA LEU A 35 -2.44 -18.64 -1.69
C LEU A 35 -1.95 -19.31 -2.98
N LEU A 36 -1.03 -18.67 -3.71
CA LEU A 36 -0.46 -19.24 -4.93
C LEU A 36 0.32 -20.54 -4.64
N ALA A 37 1.18 -20.53 -3.62
CA ALA A 37 1.97 -21.69 -3.22
C ALA A 37 1.10 -22.87 -2.77
N LEU A 38 0.14 -22.61 -1.86
CA LEU A 38 -0.76 -23.63 -1.34
C LEU A 38 -1.66 -24.20 -2.43
N SER A 39 -2.17 -23.35 -3.34
CA SER A 39 -2.99 -23.80 -4.47
C SER A 39 -2.17 -24.67 -5.44
N GLY A 40 -0.93 -24.27 -5.74
CA GLY A 40 -0.03 -25.06 -6.59
C GLY A 40 0.28 -26.44 -6.00
N TRP A 41 0.67 -26.47 -4.71
CA TRP A 41 0.90 -27.73 -3.99
C TRP A 41 -0.36 -28.62 -3.99
N PHE A 42 -1.52 -28.03 -3.71
CA PHE A 42 -2.78 -28.77 -3.64
C PHE A 42 -3.18 -29.38 -4.98
N ILE A 43 -3.06 -28.64 -6.08
CA ILE A 43 -3.35 -29.16 -7.43
C ILE A 43 -2.42 -30.32 -7.77
N ALA A 44 -1.11 -30.18 -7.53
CA ALA A 44 -0.13 -31.24 -7.77
C ALA A 44 -0.41 -32.49 -6.91
N ALA A 45 -0.74 -32.29 -5.63
CA ALA A 45 -1.04 -33.36 -4.70
C ALA A 45 -2.30 -34.13 -5.10
N MET A 46 -3.37 -33.44 -5.51
CA MET A 46 -4.60 -34.07 -6.00
C MET A 46 -4.37 -34.84 -7.32
N ALA A 47 -3.51 -34.34 -8.20
CA ALA A 47 -3.15 -35.04 -9.42
C ALA A 47 -2.44 -36.38 -9.13
N LEU A 48 -1.53 -36.40 -8.14
CA LEU A 48 -0.85 -37.62 -7.70
C LEU A 48 -1.81 -38.61 -7.04
N ALA A 49 -2.72 -38.12 -6.18
CA ALA A 49 -3.75 -38.95 -5.55
C ALA A 49 -4.65 -39.65 -6.60
N GLY A 50 -4.99 -38.96 -7.69
CA GLY A 50 -5.77 -39.53 -8.80
C GLY A 50 -5.07 -40.67 -9.56
N HIS A 51 -3.73 -40.73 -9.53
CA HIS A 51 -2.93 -41.77 -10.19
C HIS A 51 -2.61 -42.97 -9.27
N GLY A 52 -3.36 -43.15 -8.17
CA GLY A 52 -3.11 -44.20 -7.18
C GLY A 52 -2.14 -43.78 -6.06
N GLY A 53 -1.88 -42.48 -5.91
CA GLY A 53 -1.17 -41.92 -4.76
C GLY A 53 -1.98 -42.01 -3.46
N PRO A 54 -1.38 -41.58 -2.33
CA PRO A 54 -2.05 -41.61 -1.04
C PRO A 54 -3.33 -40.77 -1.02
N MET A 55 -4.35 -41.21 -0.28
CA MET A 55 -5.57 -40.41 -0.08
C MET A 55 -5.24 -39.12 0.68
N ILE A 56 -5.65 -37.99 0.13
CA ILE A 56 -5.39 -36.65 0.70
C ILE A 56 -6.70 -36.07 1.18
N GLU A 57 -6.70 -35.51 2.39
CA GLU A 57 -7.85 -34.78 2.91
C GLU A 57 -8.03 -33.45 2.15
N TYR A 58 -9.16 -33.32 1.45
CA TYR A 58 -9.50 -32.14 0.66
C TYR A 58 -9.89 -30.92 1.52
N PHE A 59 -10.49 -31.15 2.69
CA PHE A 59 -11.13 -30.09 3.48
C PHE A 59 -10.14 -29.10 4.08
N THR A 60 -9.03 -29.56 4.66
CA THR A 60 -8.01 -28.71 5.29
C THR A 60 -7.38 -27.71 4.31
N PRO A 61 -6.80 -28.12 3.16
CA PRO A 61 -6.22 -27.18 2.20
C PRO A 61 -7.29 -26.27 1.58
N ALA A 62 -8.49 -26.78 1.31
CA ALA A 62 -9.59 -25.95 0.79
C ALA A 62 -10.04 -24.86 1.78
N ALA A 63 -10.06 -25.16 3.08
CA ALA A 63 -10.36 -24.19 4.13
C ALA A 63 -9.25 -23.14 4.25
N ALA A 64 -7.99 -23.55 4.20
CA ALA A 64 -6.84 -22.65 4.23
C ALA A 64 -6.80 -21.70 3.03
N ILE A 65 -7.06 -22.19 1.81
CA ILE A 65 -7.16 -21.36 0.59
C ILE A 65 -8.27 -20.32 0.73
N ARG A 66 -9.45 -20.72 1.22
CA ARG A 66 -10.58 -19.79 1.46
C ARG A 66 -10.22 -18.74 2.52
N GLY A 67 -9.60 -19.15 3.63
CA GLY A 67 -9.13 -18.24 4.68
C GLY A 67 -8.14 -17.20 4.14
N LEU A 68 -7.14 -17.63 3.36
CA LEU A 68 -6.17 -16.74 2.73
C LEU A 68 -6.82 -15.81 1.70
N ALA A 69 -7.81 -16.29 0.94
CA ALA A 69 -8.53 -15.47 -0.03
C ALA A 69 -9.32 -14.34 0.65
N VAL A 70 -9.99 -14.64 1.78
CA VAL A 70 -10.69 -13.66 2.60
C VAL A 70 -9.70 -12.68 3.21
N LEU A 71 -8.63 -13.16 3.85
CA LEU A 71 -7.59 -12.33 4.45
C LEU A 71 -6.99 -11.35 3.44
N ARG A 72 -6.66 -11.82 2.23
CA ARG A 72 -6.16 -10.98 1.14
C ARG A 72 -7.16 -9.89 0.75
N SER A 73 -8.44 -10.23 0.66
CA SER A 73 -9.49 -9.30 0.22
C SER A 73 -9.78 -8.24 1.28
N VAL A 74 -9.94 -8.67 2.54
CA VAL A 74 -10.14 -7.78 3.70
C VAL A 74 -8.91 -6.92 3.94
N GLY A 75 -7.70 -7.50 3.86
CA GLY A 75 -6.44 -6.77 4.00
C GLY A 75 -6.30 -5.68 2.95
N ARG A 76 -6.65 -5.95 1.69
CA ARG A 76 -6.62 -4.94 0.62
C ARG A 76 -7.66 -3.85 0.80
N TYR A 77 -8.81 -4.19 1.37
CA TYR A 77 -9.81 -3.18 1.73
C TYR A 77 -9.32 -2.29 2.88
N GLY A 78 -8.73 -2.87 3.92
CA GLY A 78 -8.12 -2.14 5.03
C GLY A 78 -6.97 -1.24 4.57
N GLU A 79 -6.10 -1.75 3.70
CA GLU A 79 -5.03 -0.97 3.06
C GLU A 79 -5.61 0.25 2.34
N ARG A 80 -6.66 0.06 1.52
CA ARG A 80 -7.32 1.17 0.83
C ARG A 80 -7.93 2.18 1.79
N LEU A 81 -8.60 1.73 2.85
CA LEU A 81 -9.20 2.62 3.85
C LEU A 81 -8.16 3.50 4.53
N VAL A 82 -7.06 2.90 4.99
CA VAL A 82 -5.95 3.61 5.66
C VAL A 82 -5.31 4.63 4.71
N THR A 83 -5.04 4.21 3.48
CA THR A 83 -4.43 5.06 2.45
C THR A 83 -5.33 6.25 2.11
N HIS A 84 -6.63 6.01 1.99
CA HIS A 84 -7.62 7.03 1.62
C HIS A 84 -7.91 8.03 2.74
N ASP A 85 -7.95 7.56 3.99
CA ASP A 85 -8.11 8.43 5.14
C ASP A 85 -6.89 9.36 5.31
N ALA A 86 -5.68 8.87 5.01
CA ALA A 86 -4.48 9.70 4.98
C ALA A 86 -4.55 10.81 3.91
N THR A 87 -5.02 10.49 2.69
CA THR A 87 -5.31 11.47 1.63
C THR A 87 -6.25 12.57 2.10
N PHE A 88 -7.39 12.20 2.71
CA PHE A 88 -8.40 13.17 3.10
C PHE A 88 -7.95 14.13 4.19
N ARG A 89 -7.20 13.64 5.18
CA ARG A 89 -6.63 14.51 6.22
C ARG A 89 -5.66 15.53 5.63
N GLN A 90 -4.83 15.11 4.67
CA GLN A 90 -3.89 16.00 3.99
C GLN A 90 -4.62 17.06 3.15
N LEU A 91 -5.63 16.64 2.38
CA LEU A 91 -6.44 17.56 1.57
C LEU A 91 -7.18 18.60 2.44
N SER A 92 -7.68 18.18 3.60
CA SER A 92 -8.34 19.07 4.56
C SER A 92 -7.38 20.11 5.15
N ALA A 93 -6.22 19.66 5.67
CA ALA A 93 -5.22 20.55 6.26
C ALA A 93 -4.70 21.59 5.26
N LEU A 94 -4.48 21.16 4.01
CA LEU A 94 -4.06 22.06 2.95
C LEU A 94 -5.10 23.13 2.65
N ARG A 95 -6.38 22.75 2.58
CA ARG A 95 -7.47 23.69 2.30
C ARG A 95 -7.47 24.80 3.35
N VAL A 96 -7.31 24.46 4.64
CA VAL A 96 -7.25 25.45 5.73
C VAL A 96 -6.03 26.37 5.58
N TRP A 97 -4.83 25.79 5.45
CA TRP A 97 -3.59 26.57 5.31
C TRP A 97 -3.63 27.55 4.13
N PHE A 98 -4.23 27.14 3.00
CA PHE A 98 -4.39 28.00 1.85
C PHE A 98 -5.29 29.21 2.13
N TYR A 99 -6.46 28.98 2.74
CA TYR A 99 -7.39 30.07 3.06
C TYR A 99 -6.76 31.09 4.01
N GLU A 100 -6.07 30.62 5.06
CA GLU A 100 -5.37 31.49 6.04
C GLU A 100 -4.26 32.34 5.40
N ARG A 101 -3.59 31.81 4.36
CA ARG A 101 -2.53 32.54 3.64
C ARG A 101 -3.06 33.46 2.57
N LEU A 102 -4.21 33.15 1.98
CA LEU A 102 -4.83 33.95 0.93
C LEU A 102 -5.57 35.18 1.49
N GLU A 103 -6.26 35.03 2.62
CA GLU A 103 -7.02 36.09 3.29
C GLU A 103 -6.23 37.41 3.45
N PRO A 104 -4.99 37.44 3.98
CA PRO A 104 -4.23 38.67 4.19
C PRO A 104 -3.62 39.29 2.91
N LEU A 105 -3.67 38.61 1.76
CA LEU A 105 -3.10 39.08 0.49
C LEU A 105 -4.13 39.83 -0.39
N ALA A 106 -5.42 39.78 -0.03
CA ALA A 106 -6.48 40.53 -0.68
C ALA A 106 -6.54 41.98 -0.14
N PRO A 107 -6.78 43.03 -0.98
CA PRO A 107 -7.13 43.01 -2.41
C PRO A 107 -6.00 43.45 -3.35
N ALA A 108 -4.87 43.95 -2.86
CA ALA A 108 -3.91 44.73 -3.66
C ALA A 108 -2.92 43.89 -4.51
N ARG A 109 -2.64 42.63 -4.15
CA ARG A 109 -1.65 41.78 -4.87
C ARG A 109 -2.25 40.69 -5.77
N LEU A 110 -3.58 40.57 -5.81
CA LEU A 110 -4.30 39.54 -6.56
C LEU A 110 -4.92 40.04 -7.89
N GLN A 111 -4.80 41.34 -8.21
CA GLN A 111 -5.47 41.95 -9.37
C GLN A 111 -4.97 41.46 -10.74
N GLY A 112 -3.76 40.89 -10.82
CA GLY A 112 -3.15 40.42 -12.08
C GLY A 112 -3.16 38.90 -12.30
N GLN A 113 -3.65 38.12 -11.33
CA GLN A 113 -3.67 36.66 -11.41
C GLN A 113 -5.11 36.18 -11.37
N ARG A 114 -5.54 35.36 -12.34
CA ARG A 114 -6.84 34.70 -12.28
C ARG A 114 -6.90 33.89 -10.99
N ASN A 115 -7.80 34.25 -10.07
CA ASN A 115 -7.95 33.64 -8.74
C ASN A 115 -8.00 32.10 -8.77
N GLY A 116 -8.43 31.49 -9.88
CA GLY A 116 -8.45 30.03 -10.06
C GLY A 116 -7.09 29.38 -10.38
N ASP A 117 -6.15 30.10 -11.00
CA ASP A 117 -4.88 29.52 -11.49
C ASP A 117 -3.83 29.31 -10.40
N LEU A 118 -3.78 30.19 -9.41
CA LEU A 118 -2.87 30.02 -8.26
C LEU A 118 -3.28 28.83 -7.40
N LEU A 119 -4.58 28.71 -7.14
CA LEU A 119 -5.15 27.60 -6.39
C LEU A 119 -4.98 26.27 -7.13
N SER A 120 -5.18 26.26 -8.46
CA SER A 120 -5.06 25.04 -9.25
C SER A 120 -3.62 24.52 -9.32
N ARG A 121 -2.63 25.41 -9.48
CA ARG A 121 -1.21 25.04 -9.55
C ARG A 121 -0.69 24.48 -8.23
N MET A 122 -0.96 25.15 -7.11
CA MET A 122 -0.54 24.66 -5.80
C MET A 122 -1.26 23.37 -5.42
N ARG A 123 -2.55 23.26 -5.75
CA ARG A 123 -3.30 21.99 -5.57
C ARG A 123 -2.67 20.87 -6.39
N ALA A 124 -2.30 21.12 -7.65
CA ALA A 124 -1.66 20.13 -8.51
C ALA A 124 -0.28 19.69 -7.99
N ASP A 125 0.50 20.62 -7.43
CA ASP A 125 1.81 20.30 -6.83
C ASP A 125 1.66 19.40 -5.60
N ILE A 126 0.61 19.62 -4.79
CA ILE A 126 0.40 18.83 -3.57
C ILE A 126 -0.24 17.49 -3.89
N ASP A 127 -1.16 17.45 -4.85
CA ASP A 127 -1.72 16.19 -5.38
C ASP A 127 -0.61 15.31 -6.00
N SER A 128 0.39 15.93 -6.64
CA SER A 128 1.59 15.23 -7.11
C SER A 128 2.43 14.65 -5.98
N LEU A 129 2.61 15.41 -4.89
CA LEU A 129 3.36 14.95 -3.72
C LEU A 129 2.66 13.80 -2.99
N GLU A 130 1.34 13.90 -2.85
CA GLU A 130 0.51 12.86 -2.26
C GLU A 130 0.54 11.58 -3.12
N THR A 131 0.36 11.73 -4.43
CA THR A 131 0.47 10.62 -5.38
C THR A 131 1.82 9.94 -5.29
N PHE A 132 2.91 10.71 -5.19
CA PHE A 132 4.24 10.15 -4.98
C PHE A 132 4.33 9.34 -3.68
N TYR A 133 3.79 9.86 -2.57
CA TYR A 133 3.82 9.16 -1.29
C TYR A 133 3.05 7.83 -1.33
N LEU A 134 1.80 7.87 -1.79
CA LEU A 134 0.90 6.72 -1.74
C LEU A 134 1.17 5.70 -2.86
N ARG A 135 1.63 6.13 -4.03
CA ARG A 135 1.91 5.22 -5.16
C ARG A 135 3.36 4.83 -5.32
N VAL A 136 4.31 5.61 -4.81
CA VAL A 136 5.74 5.30 -4.94
C VAL A 136 6.30 4.88 -3.60
N LEU A 137 6.17 5.70 -2.56
CA LEU A 137 6.88 5.48 -1.31
C LEU A 137 6.33 4.29 -0.53
N VAL A 138 5.01 4.18 -0.34
CA VAL A 138 4.37 3.06 0.35
C VAL A 138 4.62 1.71 -0.37
N PRO A 139 4.40 1.58 -1.69
CA PRO A 139 4.67 0.32 -2.40
C PRO A 139 6.15 -0.03 -2.44
N SER A 140 7.05 0.96 -2.54
CA SER A 140 8.49 0.71 -2.53
C SER A 140 8.96 0.17 -1.18
N LEU A 141 8.45 0.72 -0.06
CA LEU A 141 8.76 0.21 1.28
C LEU A 141 8.21 -1.20 1.49
N ALA A 142 6.97 -1.46 1.05
CA ALA A 142 6.39 -2.79 1.11
C ALA A 142 7.21 -3.80 0.30
N ALA A 143 7.65 -3.42 -0.91
CA ALA A 143 8.54 -4.25 -1.73
C ALA A 143 9.89 -4.49 -1.06
N LEU A 144 10.50 -3.45 -0.48
CA LEU A 144 11.78 -3.55 0.22
C LEU A 144 11.73 -4.51 1.41
N LEU A 145 10.57 -4.65 2.06
CA LEU A 145 10.36 -5.60 3.15
C LEU A 145 10.02 -7.01 2.64
N CYS A 146 9.08 -7.12 1.71
CA CYS A 146 8.57 -8.42 1.26
C CYS A 146 9.57 -9.18 0.36
N VAL A 147 10.28 -8.49 -0.54
CA VAL A 147 11.22 -9.14 -1.46
C VAL A 147 12.32 -9.91 -0.73
N PRO A 148 13.11 -9.32 0.19
CA PRO A 148 14.17 -10.07 0.87
C PRO A 148 13.61 -11.21 1.73
N LEU A 149 12.44 -11.01 2.38
CA LEU A 149 11.78 -12.06 3.16
C LEU A 149 11.45 -13.27 2.28
N LEU A 150 10.86 -13.02 1.11
CA LEU A 150 10.50 -14.06 0.14
C LEU A 150 11.74 -14.73 -0.46
N VAL A 151 12.78 -13.96 -0.77
CA VAL A 151 14.06 -14.51 -1.27
C VAL A 151 14.70 -15.44 -0.24
N VAL A 152 14.77 -15.02 1.03
CA VAL A 152 15.30 -15.87 2.11
C VAL A 152 14.46 -17.12 2.30
N PHE A 153 13.13 -16.99 2.26
CA PHE A 153 12.23 -18.14 2.36
C PHE A 153 12.45 -19.14 1.22
N LEU A 154 12.49 -18.67 -0.03
CA LEU A 154 12.72 -19.52 -1.20
C LEU A 154 14.12 -20.13 -1.20
N ALA A 155 15.15 -19.39 -0.78
CA ALA A 155 16.50 -19.91 -0.63
C ALA A 155 16.56 -21.04 0.40
N ARG A 156 15.86 -20.90 1.54
CA ARG A 156 15.78 -21.95 2.57
C ARG A 156 14.97 -23.15 2.09
N PHE A 157 13.88 -22.94 1.36
CA PHE A 157 13.05 -24.01 0.82
C PHE A 157 13.77 -24.80 -0.28
N SER A 158 14.44 -24.12 -1.21
CA SER A 158 15.24 -24.76 -2.27
C SER A 158 16.43 -25.53 -1.71
N PHE A 159 17.16 -24.98 -0.74
CA PHE A 159 18.26 -25.71 -0.09
C PHE A 159 17.76 -26.93 0.71
N ALA A 160 16.58 -26.85 1.33
CA ALA A 160 15.99 -27.98 2.04
C ALA A 160 15.45 -29.08 1.12
N ALA A 161 15.23 -28.77 -0.17
CA ALA A 161 14.70 -29.71 -1.17
C ALA A 161 15.80 -30.36 -2.05
N ALA A 162 17.05 -29.92 -1.91
CA ALA A 162 18.23 -30.46 -2.59
C ALA A 162 18.98 -31.46 -1.69
#